data_AF-A0A8H7XKW5-F1
#
_entry.id   AF-A0A8H7XKW5-F1
#
_cell.length_a   1.000
_cell.length_b   1.000
_cell.length_c   1.000
_cell.angle_alpha   90.00
_cell.angle_beta   90.00
_cell.angle_gamma   90.00
#
_symmetry.space_group_name_H-M   'P 1'
#
loop_
_entity.id
_entity.type
_entity.pdbx_description
1 polymer ?
#
loop_
_entity_poly.entity_id
_entity_poly.type
_entity_poly.pdbx_seq_one_letter_code
_entity_poly.pdbx_strand_id
1 'polypeptide(L)'
;MALPTVRELVNDVKSLTRLNNGDFQSAWEDSFDDGYHCHEEGGFIYIDFPIKRPITRAYVQRAPKGGTMNQRTKGDNASIDLNNPGISRDNVILVANFHTHPLSTNVQGDPQPSKADKDNAYHRGLPGIVISRDGIYAYGPEERNGTSNPRGYAPSVPIEGAPKATLVKAHPPPEPVPNQWPERAKFEDDIEMEEDGQEEEEECSNN
;
A
#
# COMPACT_ATOMS: atom_id res chain seq x y z
N MET A 1 12.31 10.34 25.29
CA MET A 1 12.26 11.16 24.06
C MET A 1 11.18 10.58 23.18
N ALA A 2 10.18 11.37 22.74
CA ALA A 2 9.07 10.85 21.94
C ALA A 2 9.53 10.51 20.50
N LEU A 3 9.07 9.37 19.98
CA LEU A 3 9.23 8.98 18.56
C LEU A 3 8.38 9.88 17.66
N PRO A 4 8.70 9.99 16.36
CA PRO A 4 7.99 10.87 15.45
C PRO A 4 6.69 10.31 14.95
N THR A 5 5.60 11.06 15.05
CA THR A 5 4.27 10.66 14.56
C THR A 5 4.29 10.36 13.06
N VAL A 6 3.36 9.52 12.58
CA VAL A 6 3.22 9.29 11.11
C VAL A 6 2.93 10.62 10.41
N ARG A 7 2.19 11.52 11.05
CA ARG A 7 1.93 12.87 10.54
C ARG A 7 3.21 13.68 10.36
N GLU A 8 4.10 13.71 11.35
CA GLU A 8 5.41 14.38 11.22
C GLU A 8 6.21 13.78 10.06
N LEU A 9 6.20 12.45 9.90
CA LEU A 9 6.90 11.79 8.80
C LEU A 9 6.32 12.18 7.43
N VAL A 10 5.00 12.12 7.25
CA VAL A 10 4.34 12.38 5.95
C VAL A 10 4.38 13.87 5.58
N ASN A 11 4.13 14.76 6.55
CA ASN A 11 3.96 16.19 6.27
C ASN A 11 5.28 16.97 6.28
N ASP A 12 6.20 16.61 7.17
CA ASP A 12 7.38 17.45 7.44
C ASP A 12 8.65 16.91 6.76
N VAL A 13 8.72 15.58 6.54
CA VAL A 13 9.89 14.94 5.94
C VAL A 13 9.76 14.85 4.44
N LYS A 14 10.15 15.94 3.76
CA LYS A 14 10.08 16.06 2.29
C LYS A 14 10.81 14.95 1.53
N SER A 15 11.83 14.31 2.10
CA SER A 15 12.51 13.19 1.42
C SER A 15 11.59 11.98 1.25
N LEU A 16 10.56 11.82 2.08
CA LEU A 16 9.58 10.74 1.94
C LEU A 16 8.51 11.08 0.89
N THR A 17 8.01 12.32 0.86
CA THR A 17 6.74 12.67 0.17
C THR A 17 6.86 13.61 -1.03
N ARG A 18 8.05 13.99 -1.47
CA ARG A 18 8.20 14.79 -2.71
C ARG A 18 7.64 14.06 -3.93
N LEU A 19 6.83 14.77 -4.71
CA LEU A 19 6.14 14.23 -5.89
C LEU A 19 7.04 13.71 -7.00
N ASN A 20 8.31 14.13 -7.08
CA ASN A 20 9.20 13.77 -8.20
C ASN A 20 10.42 12.96 -7.78
N ASN A 21 10.66 12.80 -6.47
CA ASN A 21 11.85 12.14 -5.93
C ASN A 21 11.73 11.79 -4.43
N GLY A 22 10.51 11.70 -3.92
CA GLY A 22 10.26 11.22 -2.57
C GLY A 22 10.27 9.70 -2.55
N ASP A 23 10.77 9.11 -1.47
CA ASP A 23 10.88 7.66 -1.34
C ASP A 23 9.52 6.93 -1.54
N PHE A 24 8.40 7.56 -1.19
CA PHE A 24 7.06 7.00 -1.42
C PHE A 24 6.67 7.01 -2.89
N GLN A 25 6.99 8.10 -3.60
CA GLN A 25 6.72 8.20 -5.03
C GLN A 25 7.60 7.21 -5.80
N SER A 26 8.90 7.14 -5.49
CA SER A 26 9.80 6.19 -6.15
C SER A 26 9.36 4.74 -5.90
N ALA A 27 8.92 4.40 -4.68
CA ALA A 27 8.33 3.10 -4.40
C ALA A 27 7.10 2.79 -5.25
N TRP A 28 6.23 3.80 -5.41
CA TRP A 28 5.02 3.69 -6.19
C TRP A 28 5.33 3.46 -7.67
N GLU A 29 6.26 4.21 -8.24
CA GLU A 29 6.72 4.05 -9.63
C GLU A 29 7.37 2.68 -9.84
N ASP A 30 8.25 2.26 -8.92
CA ASP A 30 8.93 0.96 -8.97
C ASP A 30 7.96 -0.21 -8.80
N SER A 31 6.73 0.01 -8.30
CA SER A 31 5.73 -1.06 -8.16
C SER A 31 5.21 -1.58 -9.50
N PHE A 32 5.53 -0.93 -10.62
CA PHE A 32 5.01 -1.25 -11.94
C PHE A 32 6.15 -1.61 -12.90
N ASP A 33 6.49 -2.90 -12.98
CA ASP A 33 7.46 -3.44 -13.95
C ASP A 33 7.08 -3.03 -15.39
N ASP A 34 5.78 -3.08 -15.71
CA ASP A 34 5.21 -2.69 -17.00
C ASP A 34 3.69 -2.34 -16.89
N GLY A 35 3.01 -2.17 -18.02
CA GLY A 35 1.57 -1.87 -18.08
C GLY A 35 0.62 -3.04 -17.76
N TYR A 36 1.17 -4.19 -17.38
CA TYR A 36 0.45 -5.43 -17.12
C TYR A 36 0.81 -6.02 -15.77
N HIS A 37 2.00 -5.74 -15.25
CA HIS A 37 2.54 -6.38 -14.06
C HIS A 37 2.81 -5.35 -12.96
N CYS A 38 2.60 -5.76 -11.72
CA CYS A 38 2.98 -4.97 -10.55
C CYS A 38 3.50 -5.85 -9.41
N HIS A 39 4.18 -5.24 -8.45
CA HIS A 39 4.58 -5.86 -7.20
C HIS A 39 4.56 -4.82 -6.07
N GLU A 40 4.46 -5.29 -4.83
CA GLU A 40 4.65 -4.42 -3.69
C GLU A 40 6.11 -3.99 -3.58
N GLU A 41 6.28 -2.76 -3.16
CA GLU A 41 7.54 -2.05 -3.06
C GLU A 41 7.53 -1.26 -1.76
N GLY A 42 8.64 -1.23 -1.02
CA GLY A 42 8.60 -0.71 0.34
C GLY A 42 9.91 -0.76 1.07
N GLY A 43 9.84 -0.58 2.38
CA GLY A 43 10.99 -0.70 3.24
C GLY A 43 10.80 -0.08 4.62
N PHE A 44 11.91 0.38 5.16
CA PHE A 44 12.04 0.79 6.55
C PHE A 44 12.49 2.25 6.63
N ILE A 45 11.83 3.02 7.49
CA ILE A 45 12.09 4.44 7.69
C ILE A 45 12.91 4.61 8.96
N TYR A 46 14.08 5.24 8.83
CA TYR A 46 15.00 5.55 9.91
C TYR A 46 15.18 7.06 10.09
N ILE A 47 15.50 7.50 11.30
CA ILE A 47 15.90 8.89 11.59
C ILE A 47 17.15 8.94 12.46
N ASP A 48 17.85 10.08 12.46
CA ASP A 48 19.02 10.31 13.32
C ASP A 48 18.66 10.21 14.82
N PHE A 49 19.59 9.65 15.61
CA PHE A 49 19.54 9.61 17.08
C PHE A 49 20.72 10.40 17.68
N PRO A 50 20.49 11.29 18.67
CA PRO A 50 19.20 11.64 19.26
C PRO A 50 18.27 12.36 18.28
N ILE A 51 16.96 12.20 18.47
CA ILE A 51 15.93 12.78 17.60
C ILE A 51 16.00 14.31 17.68
N LYS A 52 16.31 14.95 16.54
CA LYS A 52 16.27 16.42 16.39
C LYS A 52 14.92 16.84 15.83
N ARG A 53 14.32 17.87 16.43
CA ARG A 53 13.07 18.49 15.95
C ARG A 53 13.34 19.91 15.42
N PRO A 54 12.70 20.32 14.32
CA PRO A 54 11.79 19.53 13.47
C PRO A 54 12.54 18.42 12.73
N ILE A 55 11.82 17.36 12.35
CA ILE A 55 12.43 16.25 11.61
C ILE A 55 12.47 16.64 10.15
N THR A 56 13.67 16.93 9.67
CA THR A 56 13.88 17.41 8.30
C THR A 56 14.41 16.32 7.38
N ARG A 57 14.79 15.16 7.94
CA ARG A 57 15.39 14.06 7.20
C ARG A 57 14.98 12.72 7.80
N ALA A 58 14.61 11.79 6.92
CA ALA A 58 14.57 10.36 7.19
C ALA A 58 15.45 9.63 6.18
N TYR A 59 15.78 8.39 6.48
CA TYR A 59 16.48 7.49 5.59
C TYR A 59 15.60 6.28 5.32
N VAL A 60 15.49 5.90 4.06
CA VAL A 60 14.79 4.69 3.65
C VAL A 60 15.80 3.60 3.32
N GLN A 61 15.59 2.43 3.91
CA GLN A 61 16.18 1.18 3.43
C GLN A 61 15.09 0.39 2.72
N ARG A 62 15.20 0.25 1.41
CA ARG A 62 14.30 -0.58 0.62
C ARG A 62 14.43 -2.05 1.03
N ALA A 63 13.30 -2.74 1.14
CA ALA A 63 13.26 -4.19 1.23
C ALA A 63 13.42 -4.78 -0.18
N PRO A 64 13.77 -6.08 -0.32
CA PRO A 64 13.70 -6.74 -1.61
C PRO A 64 12.30 -6.63 -2.21
N LYS A 65 12.22 -6.46 -3.54
CA LYS A 65 10.94 -6.35 -4.22
C LYS A 65 10.06 -7.58 -3.97
N GLY A 66 8.75 -7.35 -3.90
CA GLY A 66 7.77 -8.41 -3.73
C GLY A 66 7.63 -9.33 -4.94
N GLY A 67 6.72 -10.30 -4.84
CA GLY A 67 6.32 -11.13 -5.98
C GLY A 67 5.58 -10.31 -7.04
N THR A 68 5.96 -10.49 -8.32
CA THR A 68 5.30 -9.87 -9.47
C THR A 68 3.98 -10.56 -9.80
N MET A 69 2.97 -9.76 -10.15
CA MET A 69 1.64 -10.25 -10.51
C MET A 69 0.99 -9.46 -11.63
N ASN A 70 0.01 -10.07 -12.30
CA ASN A 70 -0.73 -9.44 -13.38
C ASN A 70 -1.87 -8.54 -12.83
N GLN A 71 -1.86 -7.27 -13.22
CA GLN A 71 -2.82 -6.23 -12.85
C GLN A 71 -4.22 -6.42 -13.45
N ARG A 72 -4.40 -7.37 -14.38
CA ARG A 72 -5.64 -7.58 -15.15
C ARG A 72 -6.38 -8.86 -14.76
N THR A 73 -5.71 -9.76 -14.06
CA THR A 73 -6.29 -11.04 -13.66
C THR A 73 -6.33 -11.13 -12.16
N LYS A 74 -7.42 -11.66 -11.63
CA LYS A 74 -7.48 -12.05 -10.22
C LYS A 74 -6.37 -13.07 -9.94
N GLY A 75 -5.62 -12.84 -8.88
CA GLY A 75 -4.58 -13.74 -8.39
C GLY A 75 -4.42 -13.58 -6.89
N ASP A 76 -3.33 -14.13 -6.36
CA ASP A 76 -2.88 -13.80 -5.00
C ASP A 76 -2.62 -12.29 -4.89
N ASN A 77 -2.40 -11.76 -3.69
CA ASN A 77 -1.93 -10.40 -3.54
C ASN A 77 -0.41 -10.36 -3.71
N ALA A 78 0.09 -9.28 -4.32
CA ALA A 78 1.53 -9.03 -4.30
C ALA A 78 1.91 -8.89 -2.82
N SER A 79 3.07 -9.41 -2.44
CA SER A 79 3.54 -9.34 -1.06
C SER A 79 5.02 -9.02 -1.02
N ILE A 80 5.39 -8.15 -0.09
CA ILE A 80 6.77 -7.81 0.23
C ILE A 80 7.18 -8.36 1.61
N ASP A 81 8.39 -8.89 1.73
CA ASP A 81 8.92 -9.31 3.02
C ASP A 81 9.49 -8.14 3.81
N LEU A 82 8.75 -7.68 4.81
CA LEU A 82 9.16 -6.65 5.76
C LEU A 82 9.64 -7.23 7.10
N ASN A 83 10.00 -8.52 7.20
CA ASN A 83 10.39 -9.15 8.46
C ASN A 83 11.83 -8.83 8.91
N ASN A 84 12.68 -8.35 8.01
CA ASN A 84 14.10 -8.18 8.29
C ASN A 84 14.54 -6.72 8.07
N PRO A 85 14.41 -5.83 9.09
CA PRO A 85 14.90 -4.46 8.99
C PRO A 85 16.43 -4.49 8.99
N GLY A 86 17.03 -4.38 7.81
CA GLY A 86 18.48 -4.20 7.70
C GLY A 86 18.88 -2.81 8.19
N ILE A 87 19.92 -2.72 9.01
CA ILE A 87 20.61 -1.46 9.33
C ILE A 87 22.06 -1.58 8.88
N SER A 88 22.49 -0.61 8.07
CA SER A 88 23.90 -0.40 7.72
C SER A 88 24.45 0.93 8.24
N ARG A 89 23.73 1.61 9.14
CA ARG A 89 24.05 2.97 9.60
C ARG A 89 24.12 3.08 11.12
N ASP A 90 25.15 3.77 11.58
CA ASP A 90 25.29 4.16 12.98
C ASP A 90 24.37 5.34 13.33
N ASN A 91 23.97 5.41 14.60
CA ASN A 91 23.21 6.53 15.17
C ASN A 91 21.87 6.82 14.48
N VAL A 92 21.17 5.78 14.02
CA VAL A 92 19.79 5.88 13.54
C VAL A 92 18.85 4.95 14.31
N ILE A 93 17.58 5.29 14.35
CA ILE A 93 16.51 4.45 14.91
C ILE A 93 15.43 4.17 13.87
N LEU A 94 14.90 2.94 13.89
CA LEU A 94 13.75 2.56 13.07
C LEU A 94 12.48 3.22 13.62
N VAL A 95 11.72 3.91 12.76
CA VAL A 95 10.53 4.65 13.18
C VAL A 95 9.25 4.25 12.46
N ALA A 96 9.30 3.61 11.29
CA ALA A 96 8.13 3.06 10.63
C ALA A 96 8.57 2.05 9.55
N ASN A 97 7.64 1.22 9.10
CA ASN A 97 7.76 0.58 7.78
C ASN A 97 6.78 1.23 6.80
N PHE A 98 6.98 0.98 5.51
CA PHE A 98 6.01 1.35 4.50
C PHE A 98 6.06 0.40 3.31
N HIS A 99 4.96 0.30 2.58
CA HIS A 99 4.91 -0.44 1.32
C HIS A 99 3.77 0.05 0.42
N THR A 100 3.75 -0.44 -0.81
CA THR A 100 2.73 -0.09 -1.81
C THR A 100 1.69 -1.20 -1.95
N HIS A 101 0.44 -0.81 -2.20
CA HIS A 101 -0.65 -1.68 -2.66
C HIS A 101 -1.02 -1.26 -4.09
N PRO A 102 -0.35 -1.82 -5.12
CA PRO A 102 -0.48 -1.33 -6.50
C PRO A 102 -1.71 -1.88 -7.25
N LEU A 103 -2.37 -2.92 -6.73
CA LEU A 103 -3.54 -3.52 -7.38
C LEU A 103 -4.77 -2.64 -7.25
N SER A 104 -5.62 -2.65 -8.27
CA SER A 104 -6.90 -1.96 -8.24
C SER A 104 -8.00 -2.86 -7.66
N THR A 105 -9.03 -2.25 -7.09
CA THR A 105 -10.24 -2.95 -6.62
C THR A 105 -10.97 -3.69 -7.74
N ASN A 106 -10.83 -3.25 -9.00
CA ASN A 106 -11.41 -3.93 -10.18
C ASN A 106 -10.89 -5.36 -10.37
N VAL A 107 -9.67 -5.65 -9.89
CA VAL A 107 -9.09 -7.00 -9.88
C VAL A 107 -9.04 -7.60 -8.47
N GLN A 108 -9.89 -7.08 -7.57
CA GLN A 108 -9.97 -7.49 -6.17
C GLN A 108 -8.73 -7.17 -5.33
N GLY A 109 -7.92 -6.20 -5.77
CA GLY A 109 -6.90 -5.61 -4.91
C GLY A 109 -7.53 -4.84 -3.75
N ASP A 110 -6.97 -4.99 -2.56
CA ASP A 110 -7.37 -4.20 -1.39
C ASP A 110 -6.41 -3.02 -1.22
N PRO A 111 -6.87 -1.76 -1.37
CA PRO A 111 -6.02 -0.58 -1.16
C PRO A 111 -5.69 -0.37 0.33
N GLN A 112 -6.38 -1.04 1.24
CA GLN A 112 -6.21 -0.89 2.68
C GLN A 112 -5.14 -1.85 3.23
N PRO A 113 -4.51 -1.51 4.37
CA PRO A 113 -3.63 -2.41 5.09
C PRO A 113 -4.31 -3.74 5.42
N SER A 114 -3.68 -4.84 5.02
CA SER A 114 -4.15 -6.20 5.25
C SER A 114 -4.08 -6.59 6.74
N LYS A 115 -4.63 -7.76 7.08
CA LYS A 115 -4.47 -8.32 8.43
C LYS A 115 -2.99 -8.60 8.75
N ALA A 116 -2.23 -9.10 7.77
CA ALA A 116 -0.81 -9.41 7.95
C ALA A 116 0.01 -8.15 8.23
N ASP A 117 -0.30 -7.04 7.54
CA ASP A 117 0.32 -5.74 7.78
C ASP A 117 0.12 -5.28 9.21
N LYS A 118 -1.14 -5.32 9.67
CA LYS A 118 -1.52 -4.94 11.03
C LYS A 118 -0.78 -5.81 12.05
N ASP A 119 -0.82 -7.13 11.87
CA ASP A 119 -0.14 -8.08 12.76
C ASP A 119 1.38 -7.80 12.83
N ASN A 120 2.01 -7.48 11.69
CA ASN A 120 3.43 -7.13 11.62
C ASN A 120 3.74 -5.83 12.38
N ALA A 121 2.94 -4.78 12.16
CA ALA A 121 3.09 -3.49 12.82
C ALA A 121 2.93 -3.62 14.35
N TYR A 122 1.93 -4.38 14.81
CA TYR A 122 1.74 -4.67 16.24
C TYR A 122 2.88 -5.49 16.83
N HIS A 123 3.33 -6.54 16.13
CA HIS A 123 4.44 -7.35 16.58
C HIS A 123 5.72 -6.52 16.78
N ARG A 124 5.97 -5.55 15.89
CA ARG A 124 7.13 -4.66 15.96
C ARG A 124 6.96 -3.48 16.92
N GLY A 125 5.75 -3.10 17.29
CA GLY A 125 5.49 -1.86 18.01
C GLY A 125 5.84 -0.60 17.20
N LEU A 126 5.74 -0.65 15.87
CA LEU A 126 6.02 0.47 14.97
C LEU A 126 4.91 0.67 13.94
N PRO A 127 4.51 1.92 13.63
CA PRO A 127 3.47 2.17 12.64
C PRO A 127 3.96 1.80 11.25
N GLY A 128 3.01 1.45 10.41
CA GLY A 128 3.20 1.22 9.00
C GLY A 128 2.42 2.20 8.14
N ILE A 129 2.88 2.34 6.91
CA ILE A 129 2.30 3.24 5.92
C ILE A 129 2.08 2.45 4.62
N VAL A 130 0.83 2.38 4.14
CA VAL A 130 0.51 1.85 2.81
C VAL A 130 0.36 3.02 1.83
N ILE A 131 1.00 2.94 0.67
CA ILE A 131 0.71 3.82 -0.47
C ILE A 131 -0.10 3.01 -1.49
N SER A 132 -1.31 3.44 -1.78
CA SER A 132 -2.23 2.75 -2.69
C SER A 132 -2.74 3.69 -3.76
N ARG A 133 -3.50 3.14 -4.70
CA ARG A 133 -4.24 3.94 -5.71
C ARG A 133 -5.23 4.93 -5.09
N ASP A 134 -5.76 4.60 -3.91
CA ASP A 134 -6.78 5.39 -3.22
C ASP A 134 -6.18 6.41 -2.25
N GLY A 135 -4.85 6.40 -2.10
CA GLY A 135 -4.09 7.31 -1.25
C GLY A 135 -3.16 6.59 -0.29
N ILE A 136 -2.69 7.35 0.71
CA ILE A 136 -1.75 6.88 1.73
C ILE A 136 -2.51 6.52 3.00
N TYR A 137 -2.39 5.29 3.49
CA TYR A 137 -2.97 4.85 4.74
C TYR A 137 -1.89 4.65 5.78
N ALA A 138 -2.18 4.98 7.03
CA ALA A 138 -1.34 4.64 8.16
C ALA A 138 -2.03 3.51 8.95
N TYR A 139 -1.25 2.54 9.45
CA TYR A 139 -1.75 1.43 10.27
C TYR A 139 -0.80 1.04 11.41
N GLY A 140 -1.37 0.47 12.46
CA GLY A 140 -0.62 -0.06 13.58
C GLY A 140 0.03 1.03 14.45
N PRO A 141 0.75 0.58 15.48
CA PRO A 141 0.52 0.92 16.88
C PRO A 141 -0.15 2.29 17.07
N GLU A 142 -1.45 2.29 16.76
CA GLU A 142 -2.41 3.39 16.87
C GLU A 142 -2.01 4.75 16.25
N GLU A 143 -1.36 4.70 15.08
CA GLU A 143 -0.98 5.83 14.22
C GLU A 143 -0.19 6.93 14.93
N ARG A 144 0.51 6.49 15.98
CA ARG A 144 1.49 7.22 16.78
C ARG A 144 1.02 8.55 17.42
N ASN A 145 -0.27 8.82 17.44
CA ASN A 145 -0.88 9.87 18.28
C ASN A 145 -2.22 9.43 18.91
N GLY A 146 -2.70 8.20 18.67
CA GLY A 146 -3.95 7.67 19.25
C GLY A 146 -3.75 7.13 20.68
N THR A 147 -4.70 7.38 21.57
CA THR A 147 -4.57 7.21 23.03
C THR A 147 -4.77 5.78 23.57
N SER A 148 -4.67 4.74 22.74
CA SER A 148 -4.95 3.36 23.15
C SER A 148 -3.69 2.50 23.16
N ASN A 149 -2.80 2.78 24.11
CA ASN A 149 -1.60 1.98 24.40
C ASN A 149 -2.01 0.57 24.90
N PRO A 150 -1.87 -0.51 24.12
CA PRO A 150 -2.14 -1.86 24.62
C PRO A 150 -1.11 -2.22 25.71
N ARG A 151 -1.56 -2.87 26.80
CA ARG A 151 -0.71 -3.24 27.94
C ARG A 151 0.54 -3.99 27.46
N GLY A 152 1.73 -3.40 27.68
CA GLY A 152 3.02 -4.06 27.43
C GLY A 152 4.11 -3.19 26.82
N TYR A 153 3.80 -1.99 26.31
CA TYR A 153 4.75 -1.13 25.60
C TYR A 153 5.01 0.21 26.32
N ALA A 154 6.18 0.81 26.03
CA ALA A 154 6.59 2.08 26.65
C ALA A 154 5.56 3.19 26.38
N PRO A 155 5.23 4.02 27.38
CA PRO A 155 4.11 4.96 27.28
C PRO A 155 4.29 5.98 26.15
N SER A 156 3.29 6.10 25.28
CA SER A 156 3.10 7.29 24.46
C SER A 156 2.78 8.48 25.39
N VAL A 157 3.53 9.57 25.26
CA VAL A 157 3.24 10.80 26.00
C VAL A 157 2.01 11.45 25.34
N PRO A 158 0.90 11.71 26.06
CA PRO A 158 -0.26 12.36 25.47
C PRO A 158 0.10 13.78 24.99
N ILE A 159 -0.25 14.12 23.75
CA ILE A 159 -0.27 15.52 23.29
C ILE A 159 -1.71 16.01 23.48
N GLU A 160 -1.96 16.77 24.55
CA GLU A 160 -3.25 17.45 24.74
C GLU A 160 -3.52 18.41 23.56
N GLY A 161 -4.71 18.30 22.95
CA GLY A 161 -5.16 19.19 21.89
C GLY A 161 -4.92 18.73 20.45
N ALA A 162 -4.47 17.49 20.21
CA ALA A 162 -4.27 17.00 18.85
C ALA A 162 -5.62 16.81 18.11
N PRO A 163 -5.88 17.52 17.00
CA PRO A 163 -7.07 17.28 16.17
C PRO A 163 -6.98 15.88 15.53
N LYS A 164 -8.13 15.20 15.42
CA LYS A 164 -8.26 13.98 14.60
C LYS A 164 -7.72 14.29 13.21
N ALA A 165 -6.70 13.55 12.77
CA ALA A 165 -6.18 13.69 11.42
C ALA A 165 -7.24 13.17 10.44
N THR A 166 -7.97 14.08 9.79
CA THR A 166 -8.63 13.73 8.53
C THR A 166 -7.52 13.63 7.51
N LEU A 167 -7.25 12.40 7.12
CA LEU A 167 -6.36 12.04 6.03
C LEU A 167 -6.76 12.90 4.83
N VAL A 168 -5.86 13.78 4.39
CA VAL A 168 -6.11 14.61 3.21
C VAL A 168 -6.29 13.62 2.07
N LYS A 169 -7.47 13.61 1.44
CA LYS A 169 -7.59 13.08 0.08
C LYS A 169 -6.56 13.85 -0.71
N ALA A 170 -5.41 13.22 -0.96
CA ALA A 170 -4.51 13.70 -1.98
C ALA A 170 -5.36 13.88 -3.24
N HIS A 171 -5.03 14.90 -4.02
CA HIS A 171 -5.56 15.04 -5.36
C HIS A 171 -5.50 13.68 -6.08
N PRO A 172 -6.42 13.41 -7.02
CA PRO A 172 -6.30 12.22 -7.86
C PRO A 172 -4.84 12.07 -8.30
N PRO A 173 -4.32 10.84 -8.38
CA PRO A 173 -2.93 10.59 -8.73
C PRO A 173 -2.49 11.49 -9.89
N PRO A 174 -1.21 11.92 -9.92
CA PRO A 174 -0.68 12.66 -11.07
C PRO A 174 -1.12 11.97 -12.36
N GLU A 175 -1.40 12.78 -13.38
CA GLU A 175 -2.05 12.39 -14.65
C GLU A 175 -1.79 10.93 -15.04
N PRO A 176 -2.84 10.21 -15.50
CA PRO A 176 -2.79 8.78 -15.76
C PRO A 176 -1.46 8.40 -16.41
N VAL A 177 -0.69 7.58 -15.69
CA VAL A 177 0.46 6.88 -16.29
C VAL A 177 -0.09 6.28 -17.60
N PRO A 178 0.55 6.46 -18.76
CA PRO A 178 0.02 6.11 -20.10
C PRO A 178 -0.46 4.65 -20.31
N ASN A 179 -0.48 3.86 -19.25
CA ASN A 179 -0.80 2.45 -19.17
C ASN A 179 -2.11 2.21 -18.40
N GLN A 180 -2.83 3.25 -17.95
CA GLN A 180 -4.20 3.09 -17.50
C GLN A 180 -5.07 2.74 -18.70
N TRP A 181 -5.69 1.55 -18.63
CA TRP A 181 -6.76 1.14 -19.51
C TRP A 181 -7.79 2.26 -19.70
N PRO A 182 -8.34 2.44 -20.92
CA PRO A 182 -9.46 3.33 -21.09
C PRO A 182 -10.60 2.85 -20.17
N GLU A 183 -11.01 3.72 -19.25
CA GLU A 183 -12.28 3.54 -18.56
C GLU A 183 -13.36 3.32 -19.63
N ARG A 184 -13.94 2.10 -19.64
CA ARG A 184 -14.96 1.62 -20.58
C ARG A 184 -14.45 1.20 -21.96
N ALA A 185 -13.72 0.08 -22.03
CA ALA A 185 -14.08 -0.89 -23.05
C ALA A 185 -15.44 -1.49 -22.64
N LYS A 186 -16.52 -1.03 -23.27
CA LYS A 186 -17.79 -1.76 -23.20
C LYS A 186 -17.49 -3.15 -23.75
N PHE A 187 -17.66 -4.19 -22.93
CA PHE A 187 -17.90 -5.52 -23.45
C PHE A 187 -19.28 -5.45 -24.11
N GLU A 188 -19.32 -5.05 -25.38
CA GLU A 188 -20.38 -5.47 -26.28
C GLU A 188 -20.09 -6.93 -26.60
N ASP A 189 -20.63 -7.82 -25.76
CA ASP A 189 -20.82 -9.23 -26.10
C ASP A 189 -22.23 -9.61 -25.60
N ASP A 190 -23.23 -8.98 -26.21
CA ASP A 190 -24.48 -9.70 -26.51
C ASP A 190 -24.13 -10.73 -27.59
N ILE A 191 -23.48 -11.82 -27.18
CA ILE A 191 -23.52 -13.06 -27.95
C ILE A 191 -24.88 -13.66 -27.64
N GLU A 192 -25.88 -13.26 -28.42
CA GLU A 192 -27.11 -14.02 -28.57
C GLU A 192 -26.69 -15.42 -29.05
N MET A 193 -26.72 -16.40 -28.13
CA MET A 193 -26.67 -17.80 -28.52
C MET A 193 -28.00 -18.10 -29.21
N GLU A 194 -27.98 -18.16 -30.55
CA GLU A 194 -29.04 -18.78 -31.33
C GLU A 194 -29.21 -20.24 -30.86
N GLU A 195 -30.33 -20.52 -30.18
CA GLU A 195 -30.81 -21.87 -29.94
C GLU A 195 -31.29 -22.47 -31.28
N ASP A 196 -30.36 -23.04 -32.04
CA ASP A 196 -30.70 -23.95 -33.15
C ASP A 196 -30.94 -25.35 -32.57
N GLY A 197 -32.13 -25.54 -31.99
CA GLY A 197 -32.66 -26.84 -31.59
C GLY A 197 -33.30 -27.55 -32.79
N GLN A 198 -32.50 -28.32 -33.52
CA GLN A 198 -33.00 -29.30 -34.50
C GLN A 198 -33.60 -30.50 -33.75
N GLU A 199 -34.93 -30.62 -33.77
CA GLU A 199 -35.64 -31.86 -33.44
C GLU A 199 -35.60 -32.79 -34.66
N GLU A 200 -34.73 -33.80 -34.63
CA GLU A 200 -34.84 -34.98 -35.49
C GLU A 200 -35.80 -35.98 -34.83
N GLU A 201 -37.05 -36.04 -35.32
CA GLU A 201 -37.94 -37.17 -35.07
C GLU A 201 -37.61 -38.31 -36.06
N GLU A 202 -36.82 -39.29 -35.61
CA GLU A 202 -36.77 -40.62 -36.23
C GLU A 202 -37.94 -41.48 -35.72
N GLU A 203 -39.07 -41.45 -36.44
CA GLU A 203 -40.10 -42.49 -36.30
C GLU A 203 -39.68 -43.75 -37.09
N CYS A 204 -39.01 -44.67 -36.39
CA CYS A 204 -38.98 -46.08 -36.77
C CYS A 204 -40.33 -46.73 -36.43
N SER A 205 -41.19 -46.94 -37.42
CA SER A 205 -42.27 -47.93 -37.33
C SER A 205 -42.05 -49.08 -38.32
N ASN A 206 -41.90 -50.27 -37.74
CA ASN A 206 -41.83 -51.57 -38.38
C ASN A 206 -43.23 -52.05 -38.81
N ASN A 207 -43.25 -52.83 -39.90
CA ASN A 207 -44.27 -53.79 -40.36
C ASN A 207 -45.62 -53.29 -40.90
#